data_AF-W6KY76-F1
#
_entry.id   AF-W6KY76-F1
#
_cell.length_a   1.000
_cell.length_b   1.000
_cell.length_c   1.000
_cell.angle_alpha   90.00
_cell.angle_beta   90.00
_cell.angle_gamma   90.00
#
_symmetry.space_group_name_H-M   'P 1'
#
loop_
_entity.id
_entity.type
_entity.pdbx_description
1 polymer ?
#
loop_
_entity_poly.entity_id
_entity_poly.type
_entity_poly.pdbx_seq_one_letter_code
_entity_poly.pdbx_strand_id
1 'polypeptide(L)'
;MIPLENLSYQLHCSNSNAPLKILSVLEEGGVEKGDNQKEKRAGKALSKARKSFNITTTADKMALGEVTNATSDGANSFSFLEMEGSKVIVVEPMPFGSEVALVVRFRGVVQEGDVGAIYSPYSSRGSSFEQPISCSFPILTHFEVALARWAFPCPDHPQYRICWQLKTLQLPSIYHTVVGNTSLVVSSSGQGSCVQYRGAPCGPLPAYVFAFAAFTGARALKRVSGSLEILRVGVFLQQPPSNLQLDGNMSAMVTCEGGERNTDSLDLHVMATPEGGVEEVTLKRVMHVVQEAVRLLQHFFHSPLPLLQCDVVTVLLAPTMPYLSGMEHHCCVFLDEAIFATKRAGAAEKGGKDKHTAEIEQVELIVHEIVHHWMGNAVGLPFAVKEGICMVLESVFADIILYGKPKRRVMDFRREKRVL
;
A
#
# COMPACT_ATOMS: atom_id res chain seq x y z
N MET A 1 -14.83 -7.40 -7.34
CA MET A 1 -13.53 -7.75 -7.93
C MET A 1 -13.66 -9.02 -8.75
N ILE A 2 -12.88 -9.16 -9.82
CA ILE A 2 -12.84 -10.38 -10.63
C ILE A 2 -11.78 -11.32 -10.02
N PRO A 3 -12.14 -12.54 -9.58
CA PRO A 3 -11.19 -13.46 -8.95
C PRO A 3 -10.15 -13.97 -9.96
N LEU A 4 -8.99 -14.40 -9.43
CA LEU A 4 -7.95 -15.02 -10.23
C LEU A 4 -8.39 -16.40 -10.76
N GLU A 5 -8.15 -16.62 -12.05
CA GLU A 5 -8.26 -17.94 -12.67
C GLU A 5 -6.92 -18.67 -12.49
N ASN A 6 -6.90 -19.69 -11.63
CA ASN A 6 -5.72 -20.54 -11.46
C ASN A 6 -5.64 -21.57 -12.60
N LEU A 7 -4.57 -21.53 -13.38
CA LEU A 7 -4.36 -22.34 -14.57
C LEU A 7 -3.64 -23.66 -14.28
N SER A 8 -2.66 -23.65 -13.37
CA SER A 8 -1.93 -24.86 -12.99
C SER A 8 -1.17 -24.71 -11.67
N TYR A 9 -0.95 -25.82 -10.98
CA TYR A 9 -0.08 -25.92 -9.81
C TYR A 9 1.06 -26.90 -10.11
N GLN A 10 2.27 -26.52 -9.73
CA GLN A 10 3.44 -27.40 -9.74
C GLN A 10 4.11 -27.30 -8.38
N LEU A 11 4.53 -28.45 -7.84
CA LEU A 11 5.20 -28.52 -6.55
C LEU A 11 6.49 -29.32 -6.70
N HIS A 12 7.57 -28.80 -6.15
CA HIS A 12 8.89 -29.44 -6.18
C HIS A 12 9.55 -29.35 -4.81
N CYS A 13 10.34 -30.33 -4.43
CA CYS A 13 11.24 -30.22 -3.28
C CYS A 13 12.39 -29.27 -3.62
N SER A 14 12.62 -28.23 -2.82
CA SER A 14 13.60 -27.17 -3.14
C SER A 14 15.03 -27.69 -3.30
N ASN A 15 15.40 -28.74 -2.55
CA ASN A 15 16.77 -29.27 -2.54
C ASN A 15 17.06 -30.24 -3.69
N SER A 16 16.07 -31.01 -4.12
CA SER A 16 16.25 -32.05 -5.15
C SER A 16 15.62 -31.69 -6.50
N ASN A 17 14.81 -30.63 -6.56
CA ASN A 17 13.89 -30.31 -7.65
C ASN A 17 12.95 -31.48 -8.04
N ALA A 18 12.87 -32.52 -7.20
CA ALA A 18 12.01 -33.66 -7.46
C ALA A 18 10.54 -33.20 -7.41
N PRO A 19 9.72 -33.54 -8.43
CA PRO A 19 8.32 -33.17 -8.44
C PRO A 19 7.60 -33.89 -7.28
N LEU A 20 6.75 -33.14 -6.59
CA LEU A 20 5.89 -33.63 -5.52
C LEU A 20 4.45 -33.76 -6.02
N LYS A 21 3.76 -34.80 -5.56
CA LYS A 21 2.37 -35.05 -5.95
C LYS A 21 1.41 -34.16 -5.15
N ILE A 22 0.65 -33.35 -5.88
CA ILE A 22 -0.55 -32.68 -5.35
C ILE A 22 -1.69 -33.70 -5.36
N LEU A 23 -2.23 -33.99 -4.17
CA LEU A 23 -3.30 -34.98 -3.98
C LEU A 23 -4.67 -34.39 -4.29
N SER A 24 -4.94 -33.16 -3.84
CA SER A 24 -6.18 -32.44 -4.12
C SER A 24 -6.00 -30.93 -3.92
N VAL A 25 -6.83 -30.14 -4.60
CA VAL A 25 -6.98 -28.70 -4.35
C VAL A 25 -8.43 -28.47 -3.96
N LEU A 26 -8.66 -28.03 -2.72
CA LEU A 26 -9.99 -27.77 -2.17
C LEU A 26 -10.23 -26.26 -2.13
N GLU A 27 -11.43 -25.83 -2.49
CA GLU A 27 -11.86 -24.44 -2.29
C GLU A 27 -12.53 -24.34 -0.92
N GLU A 28 -12.07 -23.42 -0.07
CA GLU A 28 -12.76 -23.11 1.17
C GLU A 28 -13.94 -22.17 0.86
N GLY A 29 -15.16 -22.59 1.18
CA GLY A 29 -16.30 -21.66 1.26
C GLY A 29 -17.22 -21.56 0.05
N GLY A 30 -17.34 -22.60 -0.78
CA GLY A 30 -18.55 -22.76 -1.59
C GLY A 30 -19.68 -23.26 -0.70
N VAL A 31 -20.60 -22.41 -0.26
CA VAL A 31 -21.92 -22.87 0.23
C VAL A 31 -22.49 -23.75 -0.88
N GLU A 32 -22.48 -25.07 -0.68
CA GLU A 32 -23.20 -25.98 -1.57
C GLU A 32 -24.64 -25.47 -1.62
N LYS A 33 -25.04 -24.90 -2.75
CA LYS A 33 -26.47 -24.73 -3.05
C LYS A 33 -27.01 -26.14 -3.10
N GLY A 34 -27.57 -26.59 -1.98
CA GLY A 34 -28.16 -27.91 -1.84
C GLY A 34 -29.06 -28.19 -3.04
N ASP A 35 -28.71 -29.22 -3.79
CA ASP A 35 -29.53 -29.78 -4.85
C ASP A 35 -30.82 -30.32 -4.21
N ASN A 36 -31.87 -29.50 -4.24
CA ASN A 36 -33.22 -29.96 -3.97
C ASN A 36 -33.71 -30.79 -5.17
N GLN A 37 -33.25 -32.03 -5.25
CA GLN A 37 -33.99 -33.06 -5.97
C GLN A 37 -35.19 -33.48 -5.12
N LYS A 38 -36.37 -32.92 -5.40
CA LYS A 38 -37.63 -33.68 -5.40
C LYS A 38 -38.81 -32.97 -6.07
N GLU A 39 -39.41 -33.73 -6.97
CA GLU A 39 -40.84 -33.82 -7.31
C GLU A 39 -41.47 -32.97 -8.43
N LYS A 40 -42.09 -33.74 -9.35
CA LYS A 40 -42.87 -33.36 -10.54
C LYS A 40 -44.21 -32.73 -10.14
N ARG A 41 -44.67 -31.72 -10.91
CA ARG A 41 -45.83 -31.81 -11.84
C ARG A 41 -46.29 -30.43 -12.37
N ALA A 42 -46.48 -30.42 -13.70
CA ALA A 42 -47.46 -29.69 -14.52
C ALA A 42 -47.86 -28.23 -14.18
N GLY A 43 -47.68 -27.33 -15.16
CA GLY A 43 -48.45 -26.09 -15.24
C GLY A 43 -47.89 -25.08 -16.25
N LYS A 44 -48.68 -24.78 -17.29
CA LYS A 44 -48.37 -23.86 -18.39
C LYS A 44 -48.23 -22.39 -17.97
N ALA A 45 -47.40 -21.69 -18.75
CA ALA A 45 -47.49 -20.28 -19.18
C ALA A 45 -47.45 -19.17 -18.11
N LEU A 46 -46.41 -18.33 -18.17
CA LEU A 46 -46.56 -16.90 -18.48
C LEU A 46 -45.19 -16.23 -18.69
N SER A 47 -45.14 -15.39 -19.70
CA SER A 47 -44.03 -14.54 -20.11
C SER A 47 -44.00 -13.23 -19.32
N LYS A 48 -42.85 -12.56 -19.39
CA LYS A 48 -42.55 -11.17 -18.98
C LYS A 48 -42.28 -10.93 -17.49
N ALA A 49 -41.01 -10.62 -17.18
CA ALA A 49 -40.56 -9.26 -16.85
C ALA A 49 -39.11 -9.31 -16.33
N ARG A 50 -38.14 -8.90 -17.15
CA ARG A 50 -36.82 -8.49 -16.66
C ARG A 50 -36.99 -7.12 -16.02
N LYS A 51 -36.86 -7.04 -14.69
CA LYS A 51 -36.62 -5.78 -13.99
C LYS A 51 -35.18 -5.75 -13.49
N SER A 52 -34.46 -4.79 -14.04
CA SER A 52 -33.19 -4.24 -13.60
C SER A 52 -33.21 -3.90 -12.10
N PHE A 53 -32.20 -4.37 -11.36
CA PHE A 53 -31.87 -3.81 -10.05
C PHE A 53 -31.06 -2.54 -10.28
N ASN A 54 -31.70 -1.38 -10.07
CA ASN A 54 -31.03 -0.11 -9.88
C ASN A 54 -30.81 0.06 -8.37
N ILE A 55 -29.55 0.14 -7.95
CA ILE A 55 -29.19 0.65 -6.62
C ILE A 55 -29.00 2.16 -6.79
N THR A 56 -30.03 2.92 -6.45
CA THR A 56 -29.93 4.36 -6.19
C THR A 56 -29.79 4.55 -4.69
N THR A 57 -28.63 5.05 -4.26
CA THR A 57 -28.39 5.55 -2.90
C THR A 57 -28.98 6.95 -2.79
N THR A 58 -30.08 7.09 -2.07
CA THR A 58 -30.50 8.36 -1.47
C THR A 58 -30.53 8.17 0.03
N ALA A 59 -29.69 8.93 0.71
CA ALA A 59 -29.70 9.08 2.15
C ALA A 59 -30.98 9.78 2.59
N ASP A 60 -31.70 9.19 3.55
CA ASP A 60 -32.58 9.97 4.41
C ASP A 60 -32.62 9.39 5.83
N LYS A 61 -32.53 10.32 6.79
CA LYS A 61 -32.62 10.09 8.23
C LYS A 61 -34.01 9.60 8.60
N MET A 62 -34.12 8.63 9.51
CA MET A 62 -35.17 8.65 10.54
C MET A 62 -34.89 7.70 11.71
N ALA A 63 -34.95 8.31 12.90
CA ALA A 63 -35.51 7.86 14.18
C ALA A 63 -35.08 6.56 14.87
N LEU A 64 -34.67 6.79 16.12
CA LEU A 64 -34.51 5.89 17.26
C LEU A 64 -35.67 4.90 17.45
N GLY A 65 -35.33 3.62 17.63
CA GLY A 65 -36.19 2.59 18.21
C GLY A 65 -35.34 1.65 19.06
N GLU A 66 -35.76 1.44 20.31
CA GLU A 66 -35.08 0.65 21.35
C GLU A 66 -34.72 -0.77 20.91
N VAL A 67 -33.46 -1.17 21.15
CA VAL A 67 -33.00 -2.55 21.01
C VAL A 67 -32.90 -3.16 22.40
N THR A 68 -33.74 -4.17 22.63
CA THR A 68 -33.67 -5.08 23.77
C THR A 68 -32.39 -5.92 23.70
N ASN A 69 -31.71 -6.00 24.85
CA ASN A 69 -30.51 -6.78 25.11
C ASN A 69 -30.58 -8.22 24.58
N ALA A 70 -29.70 -8.55 23.64
CA ALA A 70 -29.26 -9.91 23.38
C ALA A 70 -27.73 -9.91 23.37
N THR A 71 -27.17 -10.44 24.46
CA THR A 71 -25.77 -10.82 24.60
C THR A 71 -25.47 -11.96 23.63
N SER A 72 -24.71 -11.72 22.57
CA SER A 72 -24.05 -12.76 21.78
C SER A 72 -22.69 -12.27 21.31
N ASP A 73 -21.66 -12.85 21.91
CA ASP A 73 -20.26 -13.00 21.51
C ASP A 73 -19.72 -12.09 20.39
N GLY A 74 -18.91 -11.12 20.82
CA GLY A 74 -18.05 -10.30 19.97
C GLY A 74 -16.81 -11.03 19.47
N ALA A 75 -16.98 -12.06 18.64
CA ALA A 75 -15.89 -12.67 17.88
C ALA A 75 -16.31 -12.96 16.43
N ASN A 76 -15.44 -12.56 15.50
CA ASN A 76 -15.40 -12.99 14.09
C ASN A 76 -16.25 -12.25 13.04
N SER A 77 -16.25 -10.92 13.01
CA SER A 77 -16.60 -10.20 11.76
C SER A 77 -15.51 -10.28 10.68
N PHE A 78 -14.29 -10.72 11.04
CA PHE A 78 -13.16 -10.88 10.11
C PHE A 78 -13.16 -12.24 9.35
N SER A 79 -13.85 -13.27 9.83
CA SER A 79 -13.68 -14.62 9.26
C SER A 79 -14.32 -14.82 7.89
N PHE A 80 -15.26 -13.97 7.47
CA PHE A 80 -15.98 -14.16 6.20
C PHE A 80 -15.20 -13.61 5.00
N LEU A 81 -14.43 -12.53 5.17
CA LEU A 81 -13.56 -11.97 4.11
C LEU A 81 -12.26 -12.78 3.95
N GLU A 82 -11.84 -13.52 4.97
CA GLU A 82 -10.61 -14.32 4.94
C GLU A 82 -10.71 -15.55 4.02
N MET A 83 -11.91 -16.08 3.80
CA MET A 83 -12.11 -17.36 3.09
C MET A 83 -12.39 -17.21 1.59
N GLU A 84 -12.91 -16.08 1.11
CA GLU A 84 -13.28 -15.96 -0.30
C GLU A 84 -12.04 -15.99 -1.20
N GLY A 85 -11.99 -16.99 -2.09
CA GLY A 85 -10.86 -17.23 -3.00
C GLY A 85 -9.72 -18.06 -2.41
N SER A 86 -9.79 -18.45 -1.13
CA SER A 86 -8.78 -19.29 -0.48
C SER A 86 -8.84 -20.73 -0.98
N LYS A 87 -7.66 -21.34 -1.12
CA LYS A 87 -7.50 -22.71 -1.60
C LYS A 87 -6.59 -23.51 -0.68
N VAL A 88 -7.01 -24.73 -0.35
CA VAL A 88 -6.21 -25.70 0.39
C VAL A 88 -5.57 -26.67 -0.60
N ILE A 89 -4.24 -26.62 -0.71
CA ILE A 89 -3.47 -27.54 -1.56
C ILE A 89 -3.00 -28.69 -0.67
N VAL A 90 -3.57 -29.87 -0.88
CA VAL A 90 -3.19 -31.10 -0.18
C VAL A 90 -2.10 -31.78 -0.99
N VAL A 91 -0.99 -32.07 -0.34
CA VAL A 91 0.23 -32.63 -0.93
C VAL A 91 0.54 -33.97 -0.30
N GLU A 92 1.34 -34.80 -0.97
CA GLU A 92 1.78 -36.06 -0.37
C GLU A 92 2.56 -35.85 0.94
N PRO A 93 2.57 -36.82 1.87
CA PRO A 93 3.28 -36.69 3.13
C PRO A 93 4.78 -36.41 2.92
N MET A 94 5.32 -35.47 3.69
CA MET A 94 6.73 -35.08 3.64
C MET A 94 7.33 -35.05 5.05
N PRO A 95 8.65 -35.26 5.19
CA PRO A 95 9.33 -35.04 6.47
C PRO A 95 9.14 -33.61 6.97
N PHE A 96 9.02 -33.45 8.28
CA PHE A 96 9.01 -32.13 8.92
C PHE A 96 10.29 -31.35 8.57
N GLY A 97 10.15 -30.05 8.29
CA GLY A 97 11.25 -29.19 7.86
C GLY A 97 11.60 -29.29 6.37
N SER A 98 10.83 -30.03 5.57
CA SER A 98 11.02 -30.04 4.11
C SER A 98 10.71 -28.65 3.52
N GLU A 99 11.60 -28.15 2.66
CA GLU A 99 11.36 -26.95 1.87
C GLU A 99 10.75 -27.33 0.52
N VAL A 100 9.67 -26.63 0.17
CA VAL A 100 8.94 -26.86 -1.07
C VAL A 100 8.80 -25.58 -1.87
N ALA A 101 8.91 -25.73 -3.20
CA ALA A 101 8.64 -24.68 -4.16
C ALA A 101 7.27 -24.93 -4.81
N LEU A 102 6.28 -24.11 -4.44
CA LEU A 102 4.98 -24.08 -5.11
C LEU A 102 5.02 -23.04 -6.24
N VAL A 103 4.77 -23.49 -7.46
CA VAL A 103 4.62 -22.62 -8.64
C VAL A 103 3.17 -22.64 -9.07
N VAL A 104 2.52 -21.48 -9.02
CA VAL A 104 1.15 -21.29 -9.47
C VAL A 104 1.15 -20.47 -10.75
N ARG A 105 0.53 -21.00 -11.81
CA ARG A 105 0.21 -20.22 -13.01
C ARG A 105 -1.22 -19.76 -12.89
N PHE A 106 -1.45 -18.48 -13.08
CA PHE A 106 -2.77 -17.88 -12.94
C PHE A 106 -2.98 -16.79 -13.99
N ARG A 107 -4.22 -16.35 -14.13
CA ARG A 107 -4.66 -15.24 -14.95
C ARG A 107 -5.59 -14.36 -14.13
N GLY A 108 -5.46 -13.05 -14.30
CA GLY A 108 -6.33 -12.05 -13.70
C GLY A 108 -6.64 -10.94 -14.69
N VAL A 109 -7.40 -9.95 -14.22
CA VAL A 109 -7.76 -8.76 -14.98
C VAL A 109 -7.30 -7.54 -14.18
N VAL A 110 -6.67 -6.57 -14.86
CA VAL A 110 -6.40 -5.25 -14.27
C VAL A 110 -7.74 -4.59 -14.01
N GLN A 111 -8.03 -4.26 -12.75
CA GLN A 111 -9.30 -3.68 -12.37
C GLN A 111 -9.41 -2.24 -12.89
N GLU A 112 -10.62 -1.79 -13.22
CA GLU A 112 -10.88 -0.39 -13.58
C GLU A 112 -11.23 0.41 -12.33
N GLY A 113 -10.87 1.70 -12.35
CA GLY A 113 -11.22 2.63 -11.27
C GLY A 113 -10.39 2.38 -10.03
N ASP A 114 -11.04 2.45 -8.87
CA ASP A 114 -10.41 2.45 -7.56
C ASP A 114 -10.62 1.11 -6.82
N VAL A 115 -10.65 0.01 -7.58
CA VAL A 115 -11.04 -1.32 -7.07
C VAL A 115 -9.79 -2.14 -6.70
N GLY A 116 -8.91 -1.57 -5.87
CA GLY A 116 -7.72 -2.21 -5.29
C GLY A 116 -6.94 -3.20 -6.18
N ALA A 117 -6.21 -4.15 -5.58
CA ALA A 117 -5.40 -5.14 -6.29
C ALA A 117 -4.43 -4.49 -7.31
N ILE A 118 -4.39 -4.98 -8.54
CA ILE A 118 -3.76 -4.29 -9.68
C ILE A 118 -4.86 -3.56 -10.45
N TYR A 119 -4.75 -2.24 -10.57
CA TYR A 119 -5.81 -1.42 -11.17
C TYR A 119 -5.27 -0.32 -12.08
N SER A 120 -6.18 0.22 -12.90
CA SER A 120 -5.98 1.43 -13.70
C SER A 120 -7.06 2.45 -13.32
N PRO A 121 -6.69 3.63 -12.80
CA PRO A 121 -7.65 4.61 -12.28
C PRO A 121 -8.54 5.24 -13.36
N TYR A 122 -8.10 5.22 -14.62
CA TYR A 122 -8.90 5.72 -15.74
C TYR A 122 -9.80 4.63 -16.30
N SER A 123 -11.11 4.87 -16.26
CA SER A 123 -12.10 3.99 -16.89
C SER A 123 -12.07 4.13 -18.41
N SER A 124 -11.89 3.01 -19.11
CA SER A 124 -11.98 2.90 -20.58
C SER A 124 -13.35 3.35 -21.13
N ARG A 125 -14.37 3.46 -20.27
CA ARG A 125 -15.78 3.69 -20.63
C ARG A 125 -16.26 5.14 -20.55
N GLY A 126 -15.43 6.07 -20.06
CA GLY A 126 -15.86 7.44 -19.74
C GLY A 126 -15.49 8.55 -20.75
N SER A 127 -14.53 8.31 -21.64
CA SER A 127 -14.17 9.31 -22.64
C SER A 127 -15.13 9.22 -23.82
N SER A 128 -16.07 10.17 -23.92
CA SER A 128 -16.49 10.67 -25.22
C SER A 128 -15.25 10.81 -26.11
N PHE A 129 -15.36 10.38 -27.37
CA PHE A 129 -14.32 10.21 -28.41
C PHE A 129 -13.36 11.41 -28.68
N GLU A 130 -13.31 12.41 -27.82
CA GLU A 130 -12.53 13.64 -27.95
C GLU A 130 -11.46 13.84 -26.86
N GLN A 131 -11.24 12.88 -25.94
CA GLN A 131 -10.04 12.98 -25.11
C GLN A 131 -8.79 12.63 -25.93
N PRO A 132 -7.78 13.51 -25.98
CA PRO A 132 -6.59 13.27 -26.78
C PRO A 132 -5.88 11.99 -26.33
N ILE A 133 -5.31 11.29 -27.31
CA ILE A 133 -4.54 10.03 -27.23
C ILE A 133 -3.31 10.13 -26.28
N SER A 134 -3.08 11.29 -25.65
CA SER A 134 -1.95 11.57 -24.78
C SER A 134 -2.18 11.28 -23.29
N CYS A 135 -3.35 10.79 -22.87
CA CYS A 135 -3.55 10.45 -21.46
C CYS A 135 -2.72 9.23 -21.07
N SER A 136 -1.96 9.34 -19.98
CA SER A 136 -1.24 8.19 -19.44
C SER A 136 -2.24 7.21 -18.85
N PHE A 137 -2.05 5.90 -19.07
CA PHE A 137 -2.84 4.86 -18.43
C PHE A 137 -1.96 4.17 -17.39
N PRO A 138 -1.87 4.69 -16.16
CA PRO A 138 -1.04 4.07 -15.16
C PRO A 138 -1.65 2.75 -14.71
N ILE A 139 -0.77 1.78 -14.46
CA ILE A 139 -1.11 0.56 -13.74
C ILE A 139 -0.55 0.74 -12.34
N LEU A 140 -1.41 0.66 -11.34
CA LEU A 140 -1.09 0.86 -9.93
C LEU A 140 -1.41 -0.41 -9.14
N THR A 141 -0.87 -0.47 -7.91
CA THR A 141 -1.14 -1.54 -6.95
C THR A 141 -1.70 -0.97 -5.65
N HIS A 142 -2.67 -1.64 -5.05
CA HIS A 142 -3.19 -1.34 -3.73
C HIS A 142 -3.68 -2.65 -3.09
N PHE A 143 -2.93 -3.18 -2.14
CA PHE A 143 -3.15 -4.54 -1.63
C PHE A 143 -3.73 -4.60 -0.21
N GLU A 144 -3.92 -3.47 0.45
CA GLU A 144 -4.55 -3.43 1.77
C GLU A 144 -6.08 -3.53 1.67
N VAL A 145 -6.80 -4.21 2.56
CA VAL A 145 -6.36 -4.98 3.74
C VAL A 145 -5.98 -6.44 3.41
N ALA A 146 -6.61 -7.01 2.39
CA ALA A 146 -6.37 -8.37 1.92
C ALA A 146 -6.67 -8.46 0.41
N LEU A 147 -6.11 -7.52 -0.35
CA LEU A 147 -6.33 -7.38 -1.78
C LEU A 147 -5.17 -7.96 -2.62
N ALA A 148 -4.06 -8.35 -2.00
CA ALA A 148 -2.96 -9.01 -2.70
C ALA A 148 -3.41 -10.32 -3.36
N ARG A 149 -4.30 -11.08 -2.70
CA ARG A 149 -4.85 -12.35 -3.22
C ARG A 149 -5.60 -12.22 -4.56
N TRP A 150 -6.06 -11.01 -4.89
CA TRP A 150 -6.74 -10.72 -6.17
C TRP A 150 -5.75 -10.34 -7.27
N ALA A 151 -4.49 -10.06 -6.93
CA ALA A 151 -3.41 -9.78 -7.87
C ALA A 151 -2.53 -11.01 -8.12
N PHE A 152 -2.23 -11.79 -7.08
CA PHE A 152 -1.47 -13.03 -7.18
C PHE A 152 -1.79 -13.99 -6.00
N PRO A 153 -1.68 -15.32 -6.20
CA PRO A 153 -1.87 -16.30 -5.12
C PRO A 153 -0.80 -16.15 -4.04
N CYS A 154 -1.20 -15.84 -2.81
CA CYS A 154 -0.28 -15.68 -1.68
C CYS A 154 -0.95 -15.89 -0.32
N PRO A 155 -0.17 -16.11 0.76
CA PRO A 155 -0.64 -16.00 2.13
C PRO A 155 -0.95 -14.53 2.48
N ASP A 156 -2.17 -14.10 2.16
CA ASP A 156 -2.60 -12.72 2.25
C ASP A 156 -3.21 -12.38 3.63
N HIS A 157 -2.38 -12.52 4.66
CA HIS A 157 -2.70 -12.12 6.04
C HIS A 157 -1.46 -11.46 6.66
N PRO A 158 -1.59 -10.34 7.40
CA PRO A 158 -0.46 -9.57 7.93
C PRO A 158 0.55 -10.34 8.81
N GLN A 159 0.11 -11.45 9.41
CA GLN A 159 0.98 -12.35 10.19
C GLN A 159 2.05 -13.05 9.35
N TYR A 160 1.78 -13.28 8.05
CA TYR A 160 2.71 -13.96 7.17
C TYR A 160 3.69 -12.94 6.59
N ARG A 161 4.94 -13.02 7.03
CA ARG A 161 6.01 -12.13 6.59
C ARG A 161 7.02 -12.95 5.80
N ILE A 162 7.11 -12.67 4.51
CA ILE A 162 7.92 -13.44 3.57
C ILE A 162 8.81 -12.51 2.75
N CYS A 163 9.93 -13.04 2.27
CA CYS A 163 10.77 -12.31 1.33
C CYS A 163 10.11 -12.34 -0.06
N TRP A 164 9.91 -11.17 -0.64
CA TRP A 164 9.29 -10.98 -1.95
C TRP A 164 10.33 -10.68 -3.00
N GLN A 165 10.05 -11.04 -4.25
CA GLN A 165 10.85 -10.60 -5.38
C GLN A 165 9.99 -10.51 -6.64
N LEU A 166 9.98 -9.34 -7.29
CA LEU A 166 9.44 -9.19 -8.64
C LEU A 166 10.45 -9.77 -9.65
N LYS A 167 10.37 -11.08 -9.89
CA LYS A 167 11.31 -11.78 -10.79
C LYS A 167 11.28 -11.21 -12.21
N THR A 168 10.09 -11.01 -12.75
CA THR A 168 9.89 -10.45 -14.09
C THR A 168 8.52 -9.79 -14.16
N LEU A 169 8.50 -8.53 -14.59
CA LEU A 169 7.30 -7.82 -15.00
C LEU A 169 7.46 -7.47 -16.48
N GLN A 170 6.65 -8.09 -17.33
CA GLN A 170 6.66 -7.85 -18.77
C GLN A 170 5.52 -6.91 -19.13
N LEU A 171 5.87 -5.77 -19.72
CA LEU A 171 4.90 -4.74 -20.12
C LEU A 171 5.08 -4.37 -21.59
N PRO A 172 4.03 -3.87 -22.26
CA PRO A 172 4.18 -3.20 -23.54
C PRO A 172 5.19 -2.05 -23.46
N SER A 173 5.96 -1.81 -24.53
CA SER A 173 7.04 -0.82 -24.56
C SER A 173 6.58 0.63 -24.39
N ILE A 174 5.27 0.89 -24.43
CA ILE A 174 4.69 2.20 -24.09
C ILE A 174 4.84 2.53 -22.62
N TYR A 175 4.98 1.54 -21.73
CA TYR A 175 5.26 1.73 -20.31
C TYR A 175 6.77 1.94 -20.14
N HIS A 176 7.21 3.19 -20.09
CA HIS A 176 8.63 3.53 -20.02
C HIS A 176 9.12 3.66 -18.57
N THR A 177 8.23 4.04 -17.65
CA THR A 177 8.58 4.29 -16.26
C THR A 177 7.86 3.29 -15.38
N VAL A 178 8.63 2.52 -14.61
CA VAL A 178 8.10 1.57 -13.63
C VAL A 178 8.85 1.79 -12.33
N VAL A 179 8.11 1.85 -11.22
CA VAL A 179 8.64 1.93 -9.86
C VAL A 179 8.08 0.77 -9.03
N GLY A 180 8.78 0.40 -7.96
CA GLY A 180 8.36 -0.63 -7.03
C GLY A 180 9.12 -0.53 -5.71
N ASN A 181 9.00 -1.53 -4.84
CA ASN A 181 9.65 -1.53 -3.52
C ASN A 181 11.19 -1.44 -3.59
N THR A 182 11.81 -1.88 -4.69
CA THR A 182 13.25 -1.78 -4.93
C THR A 182 13.52 -1.10 -6.26
N SER A 183 14.77 -0.71 -6.52
CA SER A 183 15.20 -0.33 -7.86
C SER A 183 14.89 -1.45 -8.86
N LEU A 184 14.29 -1.08 -10.00
CA LEU A 184 13.95 -2.03 -11.07
C LEU A 184 14.97 -1.95 -12.20
N VAL A 185 15.57 -3.09 -12.52
CA VAL A 185 16.47 -3.24 -13.66
C VAL A 185 15.65 -3.49 -14.91
N VAL A 186 15.89 -2.70 -15.96
CA VAL A 186 15.21 -2.82 -17.25
C VAL A 186 16.06 -3.65 -18.20
N SER A 187 15.42 -4.61 -18.88
CA SER A 187 16.01 -5.35 -19.99
C SER A 187 15.08 -5.32 -21.19
N SER A 188 15.59 -4.93 -22.36
CA SER A 188 14.85 -5.05 -23.61
C SER A 188 14.84 -6.51 -24.07
N SER A 189 13.65 -7.05 -24.34
CA SER A 189 13.57 -8.35 -25.02
C SER A 189 13.87 -8.14 -26.50
N GLY A 190 14.90 -8.81 -27.04
CA GLY A 190 15.33 -8.68 -28.44
C GLY A 190 14.30 -9.10 -29.50
N GLN A 191 13.12 -9.58 -29.10
CA GLN A 191 12.00 -9.91 -29.98
C GLN A 191 10.70 -9.33 -29.41
N GLY A 192 10.24 -8.21 -29.97
CA GLY A 192 8.89 -7.67 -29.74
C GLY A 192 8.82 -6.27 -29.10
N SER A 193 7.60 -5.72 -29.07
CA SER A 193 7.22 -4.44 -28.48
C SER A 193 7.04 -4.50 -26.95
N CYS A 194 7.80 -5.35 -26.26
CA CYS A 194 7.71 -5.53 -24.81
C CYS A 194 9.02 -5.15 -24.13
N VAL A 195 8.91 -4.71 -22.88
CA VAL A 195 10.03 -4.41 -21.98
C VAL A 195 9.87 -5.25 -20.73
N GLN A 196 10.99 -5.74 -20.19
CA GLN A 196 10.99 -6.52 -18.96
C GLN A 196 11.67 -5.74 -17.83
N TYR A 197 11.07 -5.82 -16.65
CA TYR A 197 11.55 -5.23 -15.42
C TYR A 197 11.81 -6.31 -14.38
N ARG A 198 12.85 -6.14 -13.57
CA ARG A 198 13.20 -7.06 -12.48
C ARG A 198 13.59 -6.28 -11.22
N GLY A 199 13.03 -6.69 -10.09
CA GLY A 199 13.37 -6.16 -8.76
C GLY A 199 14.36 -7.05 -8.01
N ALA A 200 15.08 -6.44 -7.07
CA ALA A 200 15.83 -7.17 -6.05
C ALA A 200 14.86 -7.83 -5.06
N PRO A 201 15.28 -8.85 -4.30
CA PRO A 201 14.51 -9.35 -3.17
C PRO A 201 14.30 -8.25 -2.11
N CYS A 202 13.13 -8.23 -1.47
CA CYS A 202 12.83 -7.37 -0.32
C CYS A 202 12.09 -8.14 0.78
N GLY A 203 12.30 -7.73 2.03
CA GLY A 203 11.57 -8.19 3.20
C GLY A 203 12.43 -8.82 4.32
N PRO A 204 11.80 -9.57 5.23
CA PRO A 204 10.43 -10.12 5.15
C PRO A 204 9.31 -9.08 5.32
N LEU A 205 8.28 -9.12 4.47
CA LEU A 205 7.13 -8.19 4.47
C LEU A 205 5.79 -8.94 4.41
N PRO A 206 4.69 -8.37 4.92
CA PRO A 206 3.35 -8.83 4.59
C PRO A 206 3.03 -8.57 3.11
N ALA A 207 2.07 -9.29 2.53
CA ALA A 207 1.72 -9.15 1.11
C ALA A 207 1.17 -7.76 0.74
N TYR A 208 0.46 -7.12 1.68
CA TYR A 208 -0.26 -5.87 1.41
C TYR A 208 0.62 -4.65 1.11
N VAL A 209 1.91 -4.70 1.46
CA VAL A 209 2.87 -3.60 1.26
C VAL A 209 3.76 -3.78 0.04
N PHE A 210 3.59 -4.90 -0.68
CA PHE A 210 4.28 -5.12 -1.94
C PHE A 210 3.66 -4.23 -3.02
N ALA A 211 4.48 -3.66 -3.90
CA ALA A 211 4.05 -2.62 -4.80
C ALA A 211 4.82 -2.61 -6.11
N PHE A 212 4.09 -2.25 -7.16
CA PHE A 212 4.66 -1.63 -8.35
C PHE A 212 3.66 -0.64 -8.96
N ALA A 213 4.19 0.31 -9.72
CA ALA A 213 3.42 1.19 -10.58
C ALA A 213 4.12 1.33 -11.93
N ALA A 214 3.34 1.38 -13.01
CA ALA A 214 3.83 1.53 -14.37
C ALA A 214 3.10 2.64 -15.10
N PHE A 215 3.84 3.50 -15.79
CA PHE A 215 3.32 4.68 -16.48
C PHE A 215 3.72 4.71 -17.95
N THR A 216 2.79 5.13 -18.79
CA THR A 216 3.01 5.24 -20.24
C THR A 216 3.65 6.57 -20.62
N GLY A 217 4.64 6.55 -21.52
CA GLY A 217 5.29 7.74 -22.10
C GLY A 217 6.70 8.04 -21.57
N ALA A 218 7.57 8.59 -22.43
CA ALA A 218 8.99 8.86 -22.10
C ALA A 218 9.20 10.03 -21.10
N ARG A 219 8.15 10.82 -20.82
CA ARG A 219 8.13 11.90 -19.82
C ARG A 219 7.01 11.70 -18.80
N ALA A 220 6.66 10.44 -18.53
CA ALA A 220 5.45 10.10 -17.79
C ALA A 220 5.42 10.63 -16.35
N LEU A 221 6.59 10.88 -15.73
CA LEU A 221 6.67 11.41 -14.38
C LEU A 221 7.65 12.59 -14.30
N LYS A 222 7.21 13.69 -13.68
CA LYS A 222 8.11 14.68 -13.10
C LYS A 222 8.78 14.04 -11.89
N ARG A 223 10.09 14.22 -11.74
CA ARG A 223 10.87 13.61 -10.66
C ARG A 223 11.80 14.64 -10.01
N VAL A 224 11.83 14.62 -8.69
CA VAL A 224 12.88 15.22 -7.86
C VAL A 224 13.61 14.09 -7.16
N SER A 225 14.94 14.13 -7.19
CA SER A 225 15.80 13.16 -6.49
C SER A 225 16.61 13.85 -5.39
N GLY A 226 16.80 13.13 -4.29
CA GLY A 226 17.66 13.52 -3.18
C GLY A 226 18.18 12.27 -2.48
N SER A 227 18.68 12.45 -1.26
CA SER A 227 19.12 11.36 -0.41
C SER A 227 18.50 11.42 0.98
N LEU A 228 18.32 10.26 1.59
CA LEU A 228 17.99 10.09 2.99
C LEU A 228 19.25 9.73 3.76
N GLU A 229 19.43 10.38 4.91
CA GLU A 229 20.47 10.02 5.86
C GLU A 229 19.93 8.93 6.80
N ILE A 230 20.49 7.72 6.68
CA ILE A 230 20.10 6.57 7.47
C ILE A 230 21.14 6.35 8.56
N LEU A 231 20.70 6.42 9.82
CA LEU A 231 21.58 6.19 10.97
C LEU A 231 22.02 4.73 11.00
N ARG A 232 23.26 4.43 11.37
CA ARG A 232 23.68 3.04 11.60
C ARG A 232 23.17 2.53 12.94
N VAL A 233 22.88 1.22 13.03
CA VAL A 233 22.43 0.58 14.29
C VAL A 233 23.38 0.88 15.46
N GLY A 234 24.69 0.93 15.21
CA GLY A 234 25.70 1.25 16.21
C GLY A 234 25.51 2.60 16.91
N VAL A 235 24.86 3.58 16.26
CA VAL A 235 24.54 4.90 16.84
C VAL A 235 23.59 4.76 18.04
N PHE A 236 22.66 3.80 17.99
CA PHE A 236 21.66 3.59 19.03
C PHE A 236 22.14 2.68 20.16
N LEU A 237 23.22 1.92 19.96
CA LEU A 237 23.80 1.01 20.94
C LEU A 237 24.80 1.69 21.89
N GLN A 238 25.18 2.94 21.61
CA GLN A 238 26.00 3.71 22.54
C GLN A 238 25.18 3.95 23.81
N GLN A 239 25.71 3.48 24.95
CA GLN A 239 25.07 3.71 26.23
C GLN A 239 24.81 5.20 26.39
N PRO A 240 23.63 5.61 26.92
CA PRO A 240 23.38 7.01 27.19
C PRO A 240 24.54 7.53 28.06
N PRO A 241 25.14 8.67 27.70
CA PRO A 241 26.23 9.23 28.48
C PRO A 241 25.82 9.30 29.96
N SER A 242 26.72 8.91 30.87
CA SER A 242 26.48 8.68 32.30
C SER A 242 25.81 9.86 33.05
N ASN A 243 25.79 11.02 32.40
CA ASN A 243 25.16 12.28 32.77
C ASN A 243 23.66 12.39 32.41
N LEU A 244 23.02 11.32 31.91
CA LEU A 244 21.56 11.18 31.75
C LEU A 244 20.90 10.39 32.91
N GLN A 245 21.57 10.28 34.06
CA GLN A 245 20.83 10.06 35.31
C GLN A 245 19.94 11.28 35.54
N LEU A 246 18.64 11.03 35.78
CA LEU A 246 17.62 12.06 35.99
C LEU A 246 18.00 12.99 37.17
N ASP A 247 18.74 14.05 36.90
CA ASP A 247 18.67 15.29 37.64
C ASP A 247 18.45 16.41 36.61
N GLY A 248 17.30 17.08 36.75
CA GLY A 248 16.74 17.94 35.72
C GLY A 248 17.63 19.13 35.38
N ASN A 249 18.19 19.11 34.18
CA ASN A 249 18.37 20.32 33.36
C ASN A 249 18.67 19.94 31.91
N MET A 250 17.69 20.15 31.03
CA MET A 250 17.84 19.98 29.59
C MET A 250 18.68 21.12 29.01
N SER A 251 20.00 20.95 28.93
CA SER A 251 20.81 21.58 27.88
C SER A 251 22.20 20.95 27.81
N ALA A 252 22.39 20.00 26.90
CA ALA A 252 23.71 19.71 26.32
C ALA A 252 23.52 18.93 25.02
N MET A 253 23.78 19.60 23.91
CA MET A 253 23.88 19.01 22.58
C MET A 253 25.19 18.21 22.56
N VAL A 254 25.09 16.88 22.49
CA VAL A 254 26.25 15.98 22.46
C VAL A 254 26.95 16.13 21.10
N THR A 255 28.14 16.72 21.10
CA THR A 255 29.05 16.73 19.96
C THR A 255 29.93 15.49 20.02
N CYS A 256 29.59 14.46 19.25
CA CYS A 256 30.46 13.31 19.03
C CYS A 256 31.55 13.69 18.01
N GLU A 257 32.75 14.03 18.48
CA GLU A 257 33.93 14.20 17.62
C GLU A 257 34.67 12.86 17.51
N GLY A 258 34.72 12.27 16.30
CA GLY A 258 35.57 11.09 16.04
C GLY A 258 35.15 10.15 14.90
N GLY A 259 35.49 10.52 13.66
CA GLY A 259 36.23 9.62 12.74
C GLY A 259 35.50 8.64 11.80
N GLU A 260 34.27 8.19 12.06
CA GLU A 260 33.52 7.34 11.11
C GLU A 260 32.17 7.98 10.78
N ARG A 261 31.81 7.99 9.48
CA ARG A 261 30.47 8.44 9.08
C ARG A 261 29.46 7.47 9.70
N ASN A 262 28.76 7.95 10.71
CA ASN A 262 27.72 7.21 11.43
C ASN A 262 26.44 6.99 10.61
N THR A 263 26.45 7.42 9.35
CA THR A 263 25.28 7.47 8.49
C THR A 263 25.58 6.92 7.10
N ASP A 264 24.60 6.19 6.57
CA ASP A 264 24.57 5.72 5.19
C ASP A 264 23.60 6.61 4.39
N SER A 265 23.88 6.79 3.10
CA SER A 265 23.02 7.57 2.19
C SER A 265 22.15 6.63 1.38
N LEU A 266 20.84 6.87 1.37
CA LEU A 266 19.87 6.11 0.59
C LEU A 266 19.21 7.02 -0.44
N ASP A 267 19.01 6.53 -1.66
CA ASP A 267 18.35 7.32 -2.71
C ASP A 267 16.88 7.56 -2.38
N LEU A 268 16.44 8.81 -2.54
CA LEU A 268 15.05 9.24 -2.39
C LEU A 268 14.54 9.85 -3.68
N HIS A 269 13.38 9.40 -4.14
CA HIS A 269 12.70 9.95 -5.30
C HIS A 269 11.28 10.37 -4.97
N VAL A 270 10.91 11.58 -5.39
CA VAL A 270 9.53 12.06 -5.34
C VAL A 270 9.06 12.29 -6.76
N MET A 271 7.97 11.64 -7.13
CA MET A 271 7.48 11.59 -8.51
C MET A 271 6.01 11.93 -8.61
N ALA A 272 5.58 12.58 -9.69
CA ALA A 272 4.17 12.85 -9.99
C ALA A 272 3.92 12.87 -11.49
N THR A 273 2.69 12.60 -11.90
CA THR A 273 2.27 12.74 -13.30
C THR A 273 2.32 14.22 -13.73
N PRO A 274 2.77 14.54 -14.96
CA PRO A 274 2.67 15.90 -15.49
C PRO A 274 1.23 16.42 -15.54
N GLU A 275 0.27 15.52 -15.78
CA GLU A 275 -1.15 15.83 -15.92
C GLU A 275 -1.83 16.16 -14.59
N GLY A 276 -1.32 15.60 -13.48
CA GLY A 276 -1.86 15.81 -12.12
C GLY A 276 -1.71 17.23 -11.58
N GLY A 277 -1.02 18.13 -12.30
CA GLY A 277 -0.91 19.55 -11.90
C GLY A 277 -0.06 19.78 -10.64
N VAL A 278 0.77 18.81 -10.27
CA VAL A 278 1.74 18.96 -9.20
C VAL A 278 2.97 19.70 -9.73
N GLU A 279 3.31 20.81 -9.07
CA GLU A 279 4.46 21.64 -9.41
C GLU A 279 5.75 21.09 -8.79
N GLU A 280 6.89 21.33 -9.43
CA GLU A 280 8.20 20.85 -8.94
C GLU A 280 8.52 21.37 -7.52
N VAL A 281 8.07 22.59 -7.18
CA VAL A 281 8.22 23.15 -5.83
C VAL A 281 7.48 22.31 -4.77
N THR A 282 6.33 21.74 -5.13
CA THR A 282 5.58 20.83 -4.24
C THR A 282 6.34 19.52 -4.10
N LEU A 283 6.90 18.96 -5.17
CA LEU A 283 7.73 17.73 -5.09
C LEU A 283 8.95 17.93 -4.19
N LYS A 284 9.63 19.08 -4.29
CA LYS A 284 10.75 19.45 -3.40
C LYS A 284 10.31 19.58 -1.95
N ARG A 285 9.12 20.14 -1.69
CA ARG A 285 8.54 20.22 -0.34
C ARG A 285 8.26 18.83 0.21
N VAL A 286 7.61 17.95 -0.56
CA VAL A 286 7.35 16.55 -0.15
C VAL A 286 8.67 15.85 0.19
N MET A 287 9.69 15.97 -0.67
CA MET A 287 11.02 15.40 -0.41
C MET A 287 11.61 15.89 0.90
N HIS A 288 11.56 17.20 1.17
CA HIS A 288 12.05 17.77 2.42
C HIS A 288 11.30 17.24 3.65
N VAL A 289 9.97 17.15 3.58
CA VAL A 289 9.15 16.60 4.67
C VAL A 289 9.51 15.14 4.94
N VAL A 290 9.70 14.32 3.90
CA VAL A 290 10.12 12.91 4.05
C VAL A 290 11.50 12.83 4.74
N GLN A 291 12.46 13.66 4.31
CA GLN A 291 13.80 13.71 4.93
C GLN A 291 13.72 14.05 6.42
N GLU A 292 12.96 15.09 6.78
CA GLU A 292 12.79 15.47 8.19
C GLU A 292 12.01 14.43 9.00
N ALA A 293 10.95 13.85 8.43
CA ALA A 293 10.19 12.79 9.08
C ALA A 293 11.08 11.57 9.38
N VAL A 294 11.84 11.09 8.40
CA VAL A 294 12.78 9.97 8.58
C VAL A 294 13.85 10.31 9.60
N ARG A 295 14.43 11.52 9.59
CA ARG A 295 15.40 11.96 10.60
C ARG A 295 14.81 11.90 12.02
N LEU A 296 13.63 12.50 12.21
CA LEU A 296 12.97 12.58 13.51
C LEU A 296 12.52 11.19 14.03
N LEU A 297 11.93 10.36 13.15
CA LEU A 297 11.40 9.05 13.51
C LEU A 297 12.52 8.05 13.85
N GLN A 298 13.67 8.11 13.15
CA GLN A 298 14.81 7.27 13.49
C GLN A 298 15.31 7.51 14.91
N HIS A 299 15.37 8.78 15.33
CA HIS A 299 15.71 9.13 16.71
C HIS A 299 14.63 8.71 17.69
N PHE A 300 13.36 8.96 17.37
CA PHE A 300 12.23 8.61 18.24
C PHE A 300 12.12 7.11 18.52
N PHE A 301 12.24 6.28 17.48
CA PHE A 301 12.18 4.83 17.61
C PHE A 301 13.49 4.20 18.07
N HIS A 302 14.57 4.98 18.20
CA HIS A 302 15.92 4.47 18.45
C HIS A 302 16.29 3.33 17.48
N SER A 303 15.89 3.48 16.22
CA SER A 303 16.04 2.49 15.18
C SER A 303 16.25 3.19 13.85
N PRO A 304 17.15 2.70 12.97
CA PRO A 304 17.21 3.21 11.60
C PRO A 304 15.88 3.00 10.88
N LEU A 305 15.70 3.68 9.74
CA LEU A 305 14.61 3.37 8.82
C LEU A 305 14.71 1.88 8.45
N PRO A 306 13.72 1.05 8.76
CA PRO A 306 13.80 -0.38 8.49
C PRO A 306 13.65 -0.61 6.99
N LEU A 307 14.78 -0.68 6.27
CA LEU A 307 14.78 -0.81 4.81
C LEU A 307 14.36 -2.18 4.31
N LEU A 308 14.53 -3.22 5.12
CA LEU A 308 14.17 -4.61 4.78
C LEU A 308 14.64 -5.00 3.36
N GLN A 309 15.92 -4.76 3.09
CA GLN A 309 16.61 -5.03 1.81
C GLN A 309 16.23 -4.12 0.62
N CYS A 310 15.35 -3.14 0.81
CA CYS A 310 15.12 -2.09 -0.19
C CYS A 310 16.33 -1.14 -0.28
N ASP A 311 16.60 -0.67 -1.49
CA ASP A 311 17.77 0.14 -1.86
C ASP A 311 17.42 1.57 -2.29
N VAL A 312 16.13 1.90 -2.30
CA VAL A 312 15.58 3.20 -2.69
C VAL A 312 14.29 3.46 -1.95
N VAL A 313 14.01 4.72 -1.61
CA VAL A 313 12.66 5.16 -1.20
C VAL A 313 12.05 5.98 -2.32
N THR A 314 10.87 5.58 -2.77
CA THR A 314 10.07 6.33 -3.74
C THR A 314 8.78 6.81 -3.09
N VAL A 315 8.46 8.09 -3.25
CA VAL A 315 7.16 8.67 -2.94
C VAL A 315 6.50 9.08 -4.26
N LEU A 316 5.45 8.36 -4.62
CA LEU A 316 4.72 8.53 -5.86
C LEU A 316 3.39 9.22 -5.60
N LEU A 317 3.22 10.42 -6.14
CA LEU A 317 1.95 11.12 -6.19
C LEU A 317 1.20 10.58 -7.41
N ALA A 318 0.23 9.71 -7.16
CA ALA A 318 -0.47 8.93 -8.18
C ALA A 318 -1.94 9.40 -8.36
N PRO A 319 -2.51 9.26 -9.56
CA PRO A 319 -3.92 9.56 -9.81
C PRO A 319 -4.82 8.56 -9.10
N THR A 320 -5.78 9.07 -8.33
CA THR A 320 -6.90 8.34 -7.71
C THR A 320 -6.46 7.09 -6.92
N MET A 321 -6.50 7.18 -5.60
CA MET A 321 -6.23 6.05 -4.73
C MET A 321 -7.55 5.41 -4.25
N PRO A 322 -7.68 4.07 -4.34
CA PRO A 322 -8.72 3.30 -3.67
C PRO A 322 -8.84 3.66 -2.20
N TYR A 323 -10.01 4.15 -1.79
CA TYR A 323 -10.46 4.28 -0.40
C TYR A 323 -9.69 5.27 0.49
N LEU A 324 -8.40 5.52 0.24
CA LEU A 324 -7.48 6.22 1.13
C LEU A 324 -6.73 7.35 0.41
N SER A 325 -6.22 8.29 1.20
CA SER A 325 -5.40 9.41 0.72
C SER A 325 -3.93 9.04 0.49
N GLY A 326 -3.49 7.92 1.04
CA GLY A 326 -2.13 7.39 0.95
C GLY A 326 -2.11 5.86 1.10
N MET A 327 -0.97 5.26 0.79
CA MET A 327 -0.71 3.82 0.97
C MET A 327 0.78 3.60 1.26
N GLU A 328 1.08 2.93 2.36
CA GLU A 328 2.41 2.81 2.96
C GLU A 328 3.30 1.73 2.32
N HIS A 329 3.05 1.38 1.06
CA HIS A 329 3.84 0.42 0.30
C HIS A 329 5.33 0.55 0.61
N HIS A 330 5.95 -0.55 1.04
CA HIS A 330 7.24 -0.48 1.72
C HIS A 330 8.31 0.12 0.81
N CYS A 331 8.86 1.27 1.18
CA CYS A 331 9.81 2.06 0.39
C CYS A 331 9.29 2.52 -0.99
N CYS A 332 7.99 2.41 -1.27
CA CYS A 332 7.33 2.86 -2.51
C CYS A 332 5.97 3.50 -2.22
N VAL A 333 5.94 4.49 -1.33
CA VAL A 333 4.73 5.14 -0.81
C VAL A 333 3.92 5.77 -1.93
N PHE A 334 2.61 5.50 -1.97
CA PHE A 334 1.69 6.18 -2.88
C PHE A 334 0.90 7.23 -2.13
N LEU A 335 0.76 8.42 -2.71
CA LEU A 335 -0.03 9.53 -2.18
C LEU A 335 -1.03 9.98 -3.26
N ASP A 336 -2.24 10.36 -2.87
CA ASP A 336 -3.22 10.91 -3.82
C ASP A 336 -2.73 12.26 -4.36
N GLU A 337 -2.43 12.30 -5.66
CA GLU A 337 -1.93 13.50 -6.34
C GLU A 337 -2.88 14.70 -6.22
N ALA A 338 -4.19 14.47 -6.09
CA ALA A 338 -5.18 15.53 -6.00
C ALA A 338 -5.02 16.41 -4.75
N ILE A 339 -4.46 15.83 -3.67
CA ILE A 339 -4.17 16.54 -2.41
C ILE A 339 -3.01 17.53 -2.61
N PHE A 340 -2.09 17.23 -3.52
CA PHE A 340 -0.86 17.99 -3.76
C PHE A 340 -0.91 18.89 -5.01
N ALA A 341 -1.93 18.72 -5.85
CA ALA A 341 -2.12 19.48 -7.08
C ALA A 341 -2.34 20.98 -6.81
N THR A 342 -1.77 21.82 -7.66
CA THR A 342 -2.04 23.27 -7.63
C THR A 342 -3.44 23.51 -8.16
N LYS A 343 -4.34 24.07 -7.35
CA LYS A 343 -5.67 24.45 -7.81
C LYS A 343 -5.54 25.51 -8.91
N ARG A 344 -6.07 25.23 -10.11
CA ARG A 344 -6.07 26.18 -11.23
C ARG A 344 -6.74 27.50 -10.82
N ALA A 345 -6.22 28.60 -11.34
CA ALA A 345 -6.57 30.00 -11.04
C ALA A 345 -8.03 30.45 -11.28
N GLY A 346 -8.98 29.52 -11.41
CA GLY A 346 -10.42 29.79 -11.52
C GLY A 346 -11.24 29.36 -10.29
N ALA A 347 -10.66 28.60 -9.36
CA ALA A 347 -11.25 28.40 -8.04
C ALA A 347 -10.86 29.62 -7.18
N ALA A 348 -11.86 30.32 -6.62
CA ALA A 348 -11.63 31.50 -5.77
C ALA A 348 -10.44 31.26 -4.83
N GLU A 349 -9.45 32.16 -4.86
CA GLU A 349 -8.28 32.10 -3.98
C GLU A 349 -8.78 31.95 -2.54
N LYS A 350 -8.67 30.73 -2.02
CA LYS A 350 -9.00 30.46 -0.64
C LYS A 350 -8.02 31.28 0.21
N GLY A 351 -8.53 32.02 1.19
CA GLY A 351 -7.72 32.89 2.04
C GLY A 351 -6.58 32.14 2.74
N GLY A 352 -5.60 32.87 3.27
CA GLY A 352 -4.35 32.29 3.82
C GLY A 352 -4.54 31.19 4.88
N LYS A 353 -5.67 31.18 5.61
CA LYS A 353 -6.02 30.14 6.59
C LYS A 353 -6.25 28.76 5.95
N ASP A 354 -6.89 28.71 4.78
CA ASP A 354 -7.20 27.47 4.09
C ASP A 354 -5.95 26.86 3.46
N LYS A 355 -5.05 27.72 2.94
CA LYS A 355 -3.75 27.28 2.42
C LYS A 355 -2.87 26.67 3.51
N HIS A 356 -2.86 27.29 4.70
CA HIS A 356 -2.12 26.75 5.84
C HIS A 356 -2.69 25.42 6.34
N THR A 357 -4.02 25.27 6.32
CA THR A 357 -4.68 24.02 6.71
C THR A 357 -4.33 22.88 5.74
N ALA A 358 -4.38 23.14 4.43
CA ALA A 358 -3.99 22.16 3.42
C ALA A 358 -2.52 21.74 3.51
N GLU A 359 -1.63 22.67 3.88
CA GLU A 359 -0.22 22.35 4.12
C GLU A 359 -0.04 21.43 5.33
N ILE A 360 -0.78 21.68 6.42
CA ILE A 360 -0.77 20.78 7.59
C ILE A 360 -1.24 19.38 7.20
N GLU A 361 -2.37 19.27 6.50
CA GLU A 361 -2.93 17.98 6.06
C GLU A 361 -1.95 17.20 5.17
N GLN A 362 -1.25 17.89 4.25
CA GLN A 362 -0.22 17.27 3.42
C GLN A 362 0.96 16.75 4.23
N VAL A 363 1.45 17.52 5.20
CA VAL A 363 2.57 17.09 6.06
C VAL A 363 2.15 15.94 6.96
N GLU A 364 0.95 15.98 7.53
CA GLU A 364 0.38 14.87 8.31
C GLU A 364 0.33 13.60 7.49
N LEU A 365 -0.25 13.65 6.30
CA LEU A 365 -0.35 12.49 5.42
C LEU A 365 1.04 11.91 5.09
N ILE A 366 2.02 12.75 4.73
CA ILE A 366 3.38 12.25 4.46
C ILE A 366 3.95 11.58 5.70
N VAL A 367 3.85 12.20 6.87
CA VAL A 367 4.38 11.64 8.11
C VAL A 367 3.67 10.32 8.46
N HIS A 368 2.34 10.25 8.28
CA HIS A 368 1.54 9.05 8.50
C HIS A 368 2.11 7.85 7.72
N GLU A 369 2.30 8.00 6.40
CA GLU A 369 2.85 6.94 5.55
C GLU A 369 4.30 6.56 5.91
N ILE A 370 5.10 7.53 6.36
CA ILE A 370 6.48 7.25 6.77
C ILE A 370 6.52 6.52 8.12
N VAL A 371 5.63 6.83 9.07
CA VAL A 371 5.54 6.12 10.36
C VAL A 371 5.26 4.64 10.15
N HIS A 372 4.44 4.30 9.15
CA HIS A 372 4.11 2.91 8.84
C HIS A 372 5.32 2.01 8.53
N HIS A 373 6.45 2.60 8.10
CA HIS A 373 7.67 1.84 7.86
C HIS A 373 8.17 1.14 9.13
N TRP A 374 8.02 1.79 10.30
CA TRP A 374 8.24 1.14 11.60
C TRP A 374 7.00 0.39 12.08
N MET A 375 5.83 1.03 12.01
CA MET A 375 4.58 0.56 12.61
C MET A 375 3.62 0.01 11.56
N GLY A 376 3.63 -1.31 11.35
CA GLY A 376 2.90 -1.98 10.28
C GLY A 376 3.85 -2.78 9.42
N ASN A 377 4.77 -2.10 8.74
CA ASN A 377 5.70 -2.74 7.80
C ASN A 377 6.76 -3.55 8.55
N ALA A 378 7.61 -2.91 9.36
CA ALA A 378 8.65 -3.60 10.13
C ALA A 378 8.11 -4.36 11.35
N VAL A 379 7.17 -3.77 12.08
CA VAL A 379 6.48 -4.42 13.20
C VAL A 379 5.04 -4.71 12.79
N GLY A 380 4.67 -5.99 12.73
CA GLY A 380 3.34 -6.41 12.32
C GLY A 380 2.33 -6.13 13.42
N LEU A 381 1.34 -5.30 13.11
CA LEU A 381 0.32 -4.88 14.05
C LEU A 381 -1.07 -5.09 13.43
N PRO A 382 -2.10 -5.36 14.25
CA PRO A 382 -3.49 -5.29 13.78
C PRO A 382 -3.79 -3.92 13.17
N PHE A 383 -4.61 -3.89 12.11
CA PHE A 383 -4.95 -2.67 11.36
C PHE A 383 -5.27 -1.48 12.28
N ALA A 384 -6.27 -1.62 13.15
CA ALA A 384 -6.70 -0.54 14.05
C ALA A 384 -5.57 -0.02 14.98
N VAL A 385 -4.62 -0.88 15.34
CA VAL A 385 -3.49 -0.49 16.19
C VAL A 385 -2.44 0.28 15.38
N LYS A 386 -2.07 -0.20 14.17
CA LYS A 386 -1.12 0.54 13.33
C LYS A 386 -1.66 1.93 12.97
N GLU A 387 -2.91 2.01 12.51
CA GLU A 387 -3.54 3.27 12.11
C GLU A 387 -3.64 4.24 13.29
N GLY A 388 -4.05 3.75 14.46
CA GLY A 388 -4.15 4.57 15.66
C GLY A 388 -2.80 5.15 16.10
N ILE A 389 -1.71 4.41 15.97
CA ILE A 389 -0.35 4.90 16.26
C ILE A 389 0.06 5.95 15.21
N CYS A 390 -0.16 5.68 13.92
CA CYS A 390 0.17 6.60 12.84
C CYS A 390 -0.56 7.94 13.00
N MET A 391 -1.86 7.93 13.31
CA MET A 391 -2.66 9.13 13.56
C MET A 391 -2.16 9.98 14.74
N VAL A 392 -1.56 9.38 15.77
CA VAL A 392 -0.96 10.15 16.86
C VAL A 392 0.34 10.79 16.40
N LEU A 393 1.21 9.98 15.82
CA LEU A 393 2.56 10.40 15.45
C LEU A 393 2.55 11.40 14.30
N GLU A 394 1.62 11.29 13.34
CA GLU A 394 1.46 12.26 12.25
C GLU A 394 1.30 13.68 12.80
N SER A 395 0.45 13.86 13.81
CA SER A 395 0.13 15.18 14.34
C SER A 395 1.32 15.79 15.09
N VAL A 396 2.04 14.96 15.85
CA VAL A 396 3.19 15.37 16.66
C VAL A 396 4.36 15.76 15.77
N PHE A 397 4.72 14.90 14.82
CA PHE A 397 5.87 15.16 13.96
C PHE A 397 5.57 16.20 12.88
N ALA A 398 4.33 16.30 12.38
CA ALA A 398 3.95 17.40 11.51
C ALA A 398 4.12 18.77 12.18
N ASP A 399 3.75 18.90 13.46
CA ASP A 399 3.97 20.13 14.22
C ASP A 399 5.44 20.47 14.38
N ILE A 400 6.29 19.46 14.66
CA ILE A 400 7.73 19.65 14.78
C ILE A 400 8.33 20.09 13.45
N ILE A 401 7.94 19.47 12.34
CA ILE A 401 8.42 19.82 10.99
C ILE A 401 7.99 21.23 10.59
N LEU A 402 6.72 21.60 10.83
CA LEU A 402 6.18 22.89 10.40
C LEU A 402 6.56 24.06 11.32
N TYR A 403 6.70 23.82 12.62
CA TYR A 403 6.83 24.89 13.63
C TYR A 403 8.08 24.78 14.50
N GLY A 404 8.90 23.74 14.32
CA GLY A 404 10.09 23.46 15.14
C GLY A 404 9.79 22.96 16.55
N LYS A 405 8.52 22.77 16.91
CA LYS A 405 8.08 22.29 18.23
C LYS A 405 6.68 21.69 18.17
N PRO A 406 6.34 20.74 19.06
CA PRO A 406 4.96 20.29 19.23
C PRO A 406 4.06 21.47 19.59
N LYS A 407 2.95 21.65 18.87
CA LYS A 407 2.05 22.79 19.05
C LYS A 407 0.69 22.35 19.59
N ARG A 408 0.20 21.22 19.11
CA ARG A 408 -1.04 20.58 19.55
C ARG A 408 -0.72 19.72 20.75
N ARG A 409 -1.52 19.88 21.80
CA ARG A 409 -1.60 18.85 22.84
C ARG A 409 -2.19 17.62 22.17
N VAL A 410 -1.64 16.44 22.44
CA VAL A 410 -2.27 15.17 22.08
C VAL A 410 -3.66 15.19 22.72
N MET A 411 -4.67 15.52 21.94
CA MET A 411 -6.04 15.69 22.42
C MET A 411 -6.68 14.31 22.51
N ASP A 412 -7.54 14.12 23.50
CA ASP A 412 -8.40 12.95 23.61
C ASP A 412 -9.05 12.64 22.25
N PHE A 413 -8.92 11.39 21.78
CA PHE A 413 -9.34 10.84 20.48
C PHE A 413 -10.85 10.96 20.14
N ARG A 414 -11.59 11.85 20.79
CA ARG A 414 -13.05 11.98 20.68
C ARG A 414 -13.54 12.94 19.59
N ARG A 415 -12.70 13.47 18.71
CA ARG A 415 -13.17 14.37 17.64
C ARG A 415 -12.80 13.92 16.24
N GLU A 416 -13.88 13.84 15.46
CA GLU A 416 -14.01 13.79 14.01
C GLU A 416 -13.74 12.43 13.36
N LYS A 417 -14.85 11.86 12.85
CA LYS A 417 -14.86 10.79 11.85
C LYS A 417 -14.15 11.31 10.60
N ARG A 418 -12.82 11.25 10.55
CA ARG A 418 -12.12 11.16 9.26
C ARG A 418 -12.50 9.79 8.70
N VAL A 419 -13.13 9.79 7.52
CA VAL A 419 -13.34 8.58 6.74
C VAL A 419 -11.98 8.24 6.16
N LEU A 420 -11.27 7.32 6.82
CA LEU A 420 -10.26 6.49 6.19
C LEU A 420 -10.98 5.50 5.27
#